data_AF-A0A515CSY2-F1
#
_entry.id   AF-A0A515CSY2-F1
#
_cell.length_a   1.000
_cell.length_b   1.000
_cell.length_c   1.000
_cell.angle_alpha   90.00
_cell.angle_beta   90.00
_cell.angle_gamma   90.00
#
_symmetry.space_group_name_H-M   'P 1'
#
loop_
_entity.id
_entity.type
_entity.pdbx_description
1 polymer ?
#
loop_
_entity_poly.entity_id
_entity_poly.type
_entity_poly.pdbx_seq_one_letter_code
_entity_poly.pdbx_strand_id
1 'polypeptide(L)' 'MAKKGGSKTRQGLRGLSMPKGYALTREPVREWVNVTKSIATYQTDDRTVEMPLNRSMRRYAKHIGINLKKATK' A
#
# COMPACT_ATOMS: atom_id res chain seq x y z
N MET A 1 -13.05 8.65 27.10
CA MET A 1 -12.18 9.58 26.34
C MET A 1 -12.38 9.36 24.84
N ALA A 2 -13.42 9.94 24.23
CA ALA A 2 -13.57 9.89 22.78
C ALA A 2 -12.43 10.70 22.15
N LYS A 3 -11.47 10.03 21.52
CA LYS A 3 -10.42 10.70 20.74
C LYS A 3 -11.16 11.53 19.69
N LYS A 4 -11.19 12.86 19.83
CA LYS A 4 -11.66 13.79 18.79
C LYS A 4 -10.85 13.49 17.53
N GLY A 5 -11.43 12.65 16.67
CA GLY A 5 -10.76 12.04 15.54
C GLY A 5 -10.50 13.11 14.49
N GLY A 6 -9.26 13.55 14.38
CA GLY A 6 -8.84 14.27 13.18
C GLY A 6 -9.11 13.41 11.95
N SER A 7 -9.58 14.03 10.87
CA SER A 7 -9.74 13.34 9.58
C SER A 7 -8.47 12.55 9.23
N LYS A 8 -8.63 11.35 8.66
CA LYS A 8 -7.50 10.53 8.16
C LYS A 8 -6.60 11.33 7.20
N THR A 9 -7.19 12.29 6.46
CA THR A 9 -6.44 13.19 5.57
C THR A 9 -5.56 14.19 6.31
N ARG A 10 -5.94 14.62 7.52
CA ARG A 10 -5.13 15.52 8.37
C ARG A 10 -4.11 14.78 9.24
N GLN A 11 -4.24 13.47 9.42
CA GLN A 11 -3.28 12.67 10.20
C GLN A 11 -1.89 12.65 9.55
N GLY A 12 -1.83 12.60 8.22
CA GLY A 12 -0.55 12.55 7.48
C GLY A 12 0.28 13.84 7.51
N LEU A 13 -0.29 14.95 8.02
CA LEU A 13 0.37 16.26 8.09
C LEU A 13 0.60 16.71 9.55
N ARG A 14 -0.02 16.05 10.53
CA ARG A 14 0.04 16.44 11.93
C ARG A 14 1.39 16.04 12.53
N GLY A 15 2.28 17.02 12.72
CA GLY A 15 3.64 16.80 13.21
C GLY A 15 4.71 16.65 12.11
N LEU A 16 4.36 16.93 10.85
CA LEU A 16 5.37 17.08 9.81
C LEU A 16 5.98 18.47 9.86
N SER A 17 7.32 18.51 9.79
CA SER A 17 8.03 19.74 9.47
C SER A 17 7.80 20.11 8.00
N MET A 18 7.83 21.40 7.68
CA MET A 18 7.67 21.91 6.30
C MET A 18 8.52 21.12 5.27
N PRO A 19 9.79 20.76 5.54
CA PRO A 19 10.59 19.95 4.61
C PRO A 19 10.04 18.54 4.35
N LYS A 20 9.49 17.87 5.38
CA LYS A 20 8.82 16.57 5.18
C LYS A 20 7.53 16.72 4.37
N GLY A 21 6.85 17.86 4.50
CA GLY A 21 5.68 18.20 3.70
C GLY A 21 6.03 18.40 2.21
N TYR A 22 7.16 19.06 1.94
CA TYR A 22 7.70 19.19 0.59
C TYR A 22 8.20 17.85 0.01
N ALA A 23 8.83 16.99 0.80
CA ALA A 23 9.18 15.63 0.34
C ALA A 23 7.96 14.75 0.04
N LEU A 24 6.79 15.13 0.55
CA LEU A 24 5.49 14.52 0.26
C LEU A 24 4.80 15.11 -0.98
N THR A 25 5.40 16.10 -1.66
CA THR A 25 4.92 16.52 -2.98
C THR A 25 5.01 15.31 -3.89
N ARG A 26 3.85 14.72 -4.15
CA ARG A 26 3.70 13.57 -5.03
C ARG A 26 4.30 13.94 -6.37
N GLU A 27 5.36 13.23 -6.75
CA GLU A 27 5.88 13.23 -8.12
C GLU A 27 5.24 12.02 -8.81
N PRO A 28 4.03 12.15 -9.37
CA PRO A 28 3.23 11.00 -9.83
C PRO A 28 3.97 10.16 -10.86
N VAL A 29 4.81 10.78 -11.70
CA VAL A 29 5.63 10.09 -12.70
C VAL A 29 6.68 9.20 -12.05
N ARG A 30 7.39 9.71 -11.04
CA ARG A 30 8.46 8.97 -10.36
C ARG A 30 7.90 7.84 -9.49
N GLU A 31 6.79 8.12 -8.79
CA GLU A 31 6.05 7.11 -8.03
C GLU A 31 5.57 5.99 -8.95
N TRP A 32 4.97 6.33 -10.10
CA TRP A 32 4.50 5.35 -11.08
C TRP A 32 5.64 4.48 -11.60
N VAL A 33 6.78 5.05 -12.00
CA VAL A 33 7.93 4.26 -12.48
C VAL A 33 8.43 3.27 -11.42
N ASN A 34 8.53 3.70 -10.16
CA ASN A 34 9.00 2.83 -9.08
C ASN A 34 8.00 1.71 -8.77
N VAL A 35 6.72 2.04 -8.74
CA VAL A 35 5.63 1.09 -8.56
C VAL A 35 5.64 0.06 -9.69
N THR A 36 5.71 0.49 -10.94
CA THR A 36 5.77 -0.38 -12.12
C THR A 36 7.00 -1.31 -12.08
N LYS A 37 8.19 -0.80 -11.72
CA LYS A 37 9.39 -1.63 -11.55
C LYS A 37 9.23 -2.69 -10.46
N SER A 38 8.60 -2.34 -9.33
CA SER A 38 8.35 -3.30 -8.24
C SER A 38 7.27 -4.33 -8.56
N ILE A 39 6.32 -3.99 -9.44
CA ILE A 39 5.22 -4.86 -9.88
C ILE A 39 5.68 -5.83 -10.97
N ALA A 40 6.67 -5.46 -11.80
CA ALA A 40 7.08 -6.22 -12.97
C ALA A 40 7.38 -7.70 -12.69
N THR A 41 7.90 -8.04 -11.50
CA THR A 41 8.18 -9.43 -11.10
C THR A 41 6.94 -10.27 -10.78
N TYR A 42 5.78 -9.63 -10.68
CA TYR A 42 4.50 -10.23 -10.29
C TYR A 42 3.43 -10.09 -11.38
N GLN A 43 3.80 -9.61 -12.58
CA GLN A 43 2.88 -9.54 -13.71
C GLN A 43 2.65 -10.93 -14.29
N THR A 44 1.39 -11.23 -14.55
CA THR A 44 0.93 -12.39 -15.31
C THR A 44 0.61 -11.95 -16.75
N ASP A 45 0.66 -12.88 -17.71
CA ASP A 45 0.43 -12.63 -19.14
C ASP A 45 -0.89 -11.89 -19.44
N ASP A 46 -1.90 -12.09 -18.59
CA ASP A 46 -3.24 -11.48 -18.71
C ASP A 46 -3.33 -10.04 -18.17
N ARG A 47 -2.21 -9.33 -18.00
CA ARG A 47 -2.12 -7.99 -17.38
C ARG A 47 -2.64 -7.94 -15.93
N THR A 48 -2.77 -9.10 -15.30
CA THR A 48 -3.08 -9.23 -13.87
C THR A 48 -1.77 -9.24 -13.06
N VAL A 49 -1.86 -8.91 -11.77
CA VAL A 49 -0.70 -8.84 -10.87
C VAL A 49 -0.91 -9.76 -9.68
N GLU A 50 -0.08 -10.78 -9.54
CA GLU A 50 -0.09 -11.71 -8.41
C GLU A 50 0.91 -11.28 -7.32
N MET A 51 0.49 -10.31 -6.51
CA MET A 51 1.31 -9.78 -5.42
C MET A 51 1.30 -10.68 -4.17
N PRO A 52 2.47 -10.94 -3.55
CA PRO A 52 2.53 -11.67 -2.29
C PRO A 52 1.95 -10.81 -1.16
N LEU A 53 0.97 -11.38 -0.44
CA LEU A 53 0.36 -10.71 0.70
C LEU A 53 1.30 -10.69 1.90
N ASN A 54 1.42 -9.55 2.58
CA ASN A 54 2.14 -9.44 3.84
C ASN A 54 1.39 -10.13 5.01
N ARG A 55 2.03 -10.28 6.17
CA ARG A 55 1.46 -11.02 7.32
C ARG A 55 0.13 -10.46 7.82
N SER A 56 -0.03 -9.13 7.87
CA SER A 56 -1.28 -8.51 8.33
C SER A 56 -2.41 -8.73 7.34
N MET A 57 -2.13 -8.59 6.04
CA MET A 57 -3.10 -8.88 4.98
C MET A 57 -3.50 -10.35 4.96
N ARG A 58 -2.57 -11.29 5.16
CA ARG A 58 -2.91 -12.73 5.28
C ARG A 58 -3.81 -13.03 6.47
N ARG A 59 -3.54 -12.40 7.63
CA ARG A 59 -4.40 -12.51 8.82
C ARG A 59 -5.80 -11.95 8.56
N TYR A 60 -5.86 -10.80 7.90
CA TYR A 60 -7.13 -10.19 7.53
C TYR A 60 -7.91 -11.06 6.55
N ALA A 61 -7.26 -11.59 5.51
CA ALA A 61 -7.85 -12.55 4.58
C ALA A 61 -8.44 -13.76 5.30
N LYS A 62 -7.72 -14.32 6.28
CA LYS A 62 -8.23 -15.42 7.12
C LYS A 62 -9.45 -15.00 7.95
N HIS A 63 -9.44 -13.78 8.51
CA HIS A 63 -10.56 -13.26 9.28
C HIS A 63 -11.84 -13.10 8.43
N ILE A 64 -11.70 -12.69 7.17
CA ILE A 64 -12.84 -12.54 6.23
C ILE A 64 -13.20 -13.85 5.51
N GLY A 65 -12.55 -14.97 5.83
CA GLY A 65 -12.86 -16.28 5.25
C GLY A 65 -12.27 -16.56 3.86
N ILE A 66 -11.30 -15.76 3.40
CA ILE A 66 -10.60 -16.02 2.14
C ILE A 66 -9.52 -17.09 2.37
N ASN A 67 -9.68 -18.23 1.70
CA ASN A 67 -8.69 -19.31 1.68
C ASN A 67 -7.57 -18.97 0.70
N LEU A 68 -6.42 -18.54 1.24
CA LEU A 68 -5.22 -18.27 0.44
C LEU A 68 -4.55 -19.60 0.06
N LYS A 69 -4.55 -19.93 -1.23
CA LYS A 69 -3.75 -21.04 -1.77
C LYS A 69 -2.27 -20.64 -1.78
N LYS A 70 -1.38 -21.62 -1.59
CA LYS A 70 0.06 -21.41 -1.73
C LYS A 70 0.35 -21.10 -3.20
N ALA A 71 0.98 -19.97 -3.49
CA ALA A 71 1.43 -19.67 -4.84
C ALA A 71 2.48 -20.73 -5.25
N THR A 72 2.16 -21.51 -6.28
CA THR A 72 3.11 -22.38 -6.98
C THR A 72 3.85 -21.54 -8.00
N LYS A 73 5.19 -21.54 -7.91
CA LYS A 73 6.07 -20.94 -8.92
C LYS A 73 6.13 -21.82 -10.16
#